data_AF-A0A0A0J1A8-F1
#
_entry.id   AF-A0A0A0J1A8-F1
#
_cell.length_a   1.000
_cell.length_b   1.000
_cell.length_c   1.000
_cell.angle_alpha   90.00
_cell.angle_beta   90.00
_cell.angle_gamma   90.00
#
_symmetry.space_group_name_H-M   'P 1'
#
loop_
_entity.id
_entity.type
_entity.pdbx_description
1 polymer ?
#
loop_
_entity_poly.entity_id
_entity_poly.type
_entity_poly.pdbx_seq_one_letter_code
_entity_poly.pdbx_strand_id
1 'polypeptide(L)'
;MRRVDIAAWTDLLGVGEKELPWALKARVRVVEDTQADVNRLRQGLRAAPDEELVLMLEAACRSLAMAGERLEEHVSDLAKAS
;
A
#
# COMPACT_ATOMS: atom_id res chain seq x y z
N MET A 1 -10.39 10.17 7.95
CA MET A 1 -11.12 9.55 6.81
C MET A 1 -12.57 10.05 6.80
N ARG A 2 -13.13 10.47 5.66
CA ARG A 2 -14.54 10.94 5.62
C ARG A 2 -15.48 9.74 5.65
N ARG A 3 -16.74 9.93 6.09
CA ARG A 3 -17.75 8.84 6.13
C ARG A 3 -17.94 8.12 4.78
N VAL A 4 -17.86 8.86 3.67
CA VAL A 4 -17.94 8.28 2.32
C VAL A 4 -16.78 7.33 2.05
N ASP A 5 -15.58 7.68 2.53
CA ASP A 5 -14.39 6.84 2.36
C ASP A 5 -14.49 5.59 3.25
N ILE A 6 -15.00 5.71 4.49
CA ILE A 6 -15.27 4.58 5.40
C ILE A 6 -16.22 3.58 4.74
N ALA A 7 -17.36 4.06 4.23
CA ALA A 7 -18.37 3.23 3.58
C ALA A 7 -17.80 2.50 2.34
N ALA A 8 -17.02 3.22 1.52
CA ALA A 8 -16.38 2.63 0.35
C ALA A 8 -15.38 1.53 0.74
N TRP A 9 -14.58 1.73 1.79
CA TRP A 9 -13.61 0.73 2.24
C TRP A 9 -14.26 -0.47 2.93
N THR A 10 -15.31 -0.27 3.72
CA THR A 10 -16.08 -1.38 4.31
C THR A 10 -16.71 -2.26 3.24
N ASP A 11 -17.27 -1.63 2.19
CA ASP A 11 -17.87 -2.35 1.06
C ASP A 11 -16.80 -3.11 0.26
N LEU A 12 -15.70 -2.44 -0.10
CA LEU A 12 -14.60 -3.04 -0.86
C LEU A 12 -13.93 -4.22 -0.13
N LEU A 13 -13.78 -4.12 1.19
CA LEU A 13 -13.11 -5.14 2.00
C LEU A 13 -14.07 -6.20 2.54
N GLY A 14 -15.39 -6.00 2.40
CA GLY A 14 -16.42 -6.89 2.92
C GLY A 14 -16.40 -7.01 4.44
N VAL A 15 -16.11 -5.91 5.15
CA VAL A 15 -15.98 -5.86 6.62
C VAL A 15 -16.85 -4.75 7.21
N GLY A 16 -17.26 -4.89 8.47
CA GLY A 16 -17.96 -3.82 9.18
C GLY A 16 -17.03 -2.66 9.57
N GLU A 17 -17.62 -1.50 9.88
CA GLU A 17 -16.85 -0.30 10.29
C GLU A 17 -15.92 -0.55 11.49
N LYS A 18 -16.31 -1.45 12.41
CA LYS A 18 -15.49 -1.82 13.57
C LYS A 18 -14.26 -2.65 13.21
N GLU A 19 -14.34 -3.42 12.14
CA GLU A 19 -13.28 -4.33 11.66
C GLU A 19 -12.37 -3.65 10.64
N LEU A 20 -12.85 -2.56 10.04
CA LEU A 20 -12.14 -1.78 9.03
C LEU A 20 -10.69 -1.41 9.43
N PRO A 21 -10.38 -0.95 10.67
CA PRO A 21 -9.01 -0.63 11.05
C PRO A 21 -8.05 -1.82 10.95
N TRP A 22 -8.52 -3.00 11.37
CA TRP A 22 -7.73 -4.23 11.29
C TRP A 22 -7.55 -4.69 9.84
N ALA A 23 -8.61 -4.63 9.03
CA ALA A 23 -8.58 -5.00 7.62
C ALA A 23 -7.63 -4.09 6.82
N LEU A 24 -7.66 -2.77 7.06
CA LEU A 24 -6.73 -1.83 6.44
C LEU A 24 -5.29 -2.10 6.88
N LYS A 25 -5.04 -2.36 8.16
CA LYS A 25 -3.70 -2.73 8.66
C LYS A 25 -3.15 -4.00 8.00
N ALA A 26 -4.00 -5.00 7.79
CA ALA A 26 -3.61 -6.20 7.05
C ALA A 26 -3.24 -5.88 5.59
N ARG A 27 -3.96 -4.97 4.93
CA ARG A 27 -3.62 -4.52 3.57
C ARG A 27 -2.31 -3.74 3.51
N VAL A 28 -2.04 -2.86 4.48
CA VAL A 28 -0.74 -2.16 4.58
C VAL A 28 0.40 -3.16 4.62
N ARG A 29 0.32 -4.17 5.48
CA ARG A 29 1.35 -5.22 5.57
C ARG A 29 1.56 -5.96 4.25
N VAL A 30 0.49 -6.30 3.54
CA VAL A 30 0.59 -6.94 2.22
C VAL A 30 1.31 -6.04 1.21
N VAL A 31 1.07 -4.73 1.26
CA VAL A 31 1.74 -3.76 0.39
C VAL A 31 3.23 -3.65 0.74
N GLU A 32 3.58 -3.59 2.01
CA GLU A 32 4.97 -3.57 2.49
C GLU A 32 5.73 -4.84 2.07
N ASP A 33 5.13 -6.01 2.26
CA ASP A 33 5.70 -7.30 1.85
C ASP A 33 5.91 -7.33 0.32
N THR A 34 4.93 -6.87 -0.45
CA THR A 34 5.03 -6.77 -1.91
C THR A 34 6.14 -5.81 -2.35
N GLN A 35 6.26 -4.66 -1.69
CA GLN A 35 7.32 -3.69 -1.97
C GLN A 35 8.72 -4.28 -1.68
N ALA A 36 8.86 -5.06 -0.60
CA ALA A 36 10.11 -5.75 -0.29
C ALA A 36 10.48 -6.75 -1.40
N ASP A 37 9.51 -7.51 -1.91
CA ASP A 37 9.72 -8.47 -3.00
C ASP A 37 10.10 -7.78 -4.32
N VAL A 38 9.41 -6.69 -4.69
CA VAL A 38 9.75 -5.88 -5.86
C VAL A 38 11.17 -5.33 -5.76
N ASN A 39 11.58 -4.87 -4.57
CA ASN A 39 12.96 -4.40 -4.36
C ASN A 39 13.98 -5.54 -4.51
N ARG A 40 13.68 -6.74 -4.02
CA ARG A 40 14.54 -7.93 -4.21
C ARG A 40 14.66 -8.28 -5.69
N LEU A 41 13.55 -8.26 -6.44
CA LEU A 41 13.55 -8.47 -7.89
C LEU A 41 14.37 -7.41 -8.61
N ARG A 42 14.20 -6.13 -8.27
CA ARG A 42 15.01 -5.04 -8.82
C ARG A 42 16.51 -5.23 -8.57
N GLN A 43 16.90 -5.66 -7.37
CA GLN A 43 18.31 -5.93 -7.05
C GLN A 43 18.86 -7.12 -7.85
N GLY A 44 18.09 -8.20 -8.00
CA GLY A 44 18.46 -9.34 -8.84
C GLY A 44 18.57 -8.97 -10.32
N LEU A 45 17.67 -8.10 -10.78
CA LEU A 45 17.64 -7.59 -12.15
C LEU A 45 18.70 -6.53 -12.41
N ARG A 46 19.17 -5.77 -11.41
CA ARG A 46 20.37 -4.91 -11.59
C ARG A 46 21.62 -5.71 -11.93
N ALA A 47 21.66 -7.00 -11.60
CA ALA A 47 22.72 -7.91 -12.04
C ALA A 47 22.48 -8.51 -13.43
N ALA A 48 21.26 -8.34 -13.98
CA ALA A 48 20.89 -8.73 -15.34
C ALA A 48 20.83 -7.46 -16.25
N PRO A 49 21.29 -7.51 -17.50
CA PRO A 49 21.62 -6.30 -18.27
C PRO A 49 20.42 -5.49 -18.80
N ASP A 50 19.19 -5.69 -18.32
CA ASP A 50 18.00 -5.02 -18.87
C ASP A 50 17.66 -3.73 -18.09
N GLU A 51 18.24 -2.63 -18.58
CA GLU A 51 18.13 -1.28 -18.02
C GLU A 51 16.68 -0.76 -18.06
N GLU A 52 15.87 -1.18 -19.03
CA GLU A 52 14.46 -0.78 -19.16
C GLU A 52 13.61 -1.41 -18.06
N LEU A 53 13.85 -2.70 -17.76
CA LEU A 53 13.17 -3.41 -16.68
C LEU A 53 13.53 -2.84 -15.30
N VAL A 54 14.78 -2.43 -15.10
CA VAL A 54 15.21 -1.74 -13.87
C VAL A 54 14.47 -0.41 -13.70
N LEU A 55 14.34 0.39 -14.77
CA LEU A 55 13.61 1.66 -14.74
C LEU A 55 12.12 1.48 -14.42
N MET A 56 11.47 0.47 -15.01
CA MET A 56 10.06 0.14 -14.73
C MET A 56 9.86 -0.26 -13.27
N LEU A 57 10.76 -1.07 -12.70
CA LEU A 57 10.70 -1.47 -11.30
C LEU A 57 10.92 -0.30 -10.35
N GLU A 58 11.82 0.63 -10.69
CA GLU A 58 12.01 1.85 -9.90
C GLU A 58 10.77 2.75 -9.92
N ALA A 59 10.07 2.84 -11.05
CA ALA A 59 8.79 3.55 -11.12
C ALA A 59 7.71 2.88 -10.24
N ALA A 60 7.58 1.55 -10.32
CA ALA A 60 6.65 0.79 -9.49
C ALA A 60 6.94 0.96 -7.99
N CYS A 61 8.21 0.92 -7.57
CA CYS A 61 8.60 1.16 -6.18
C CYS A 61 8.17 2.54 -5.68
N ARG A 62 8.34 3.60 -6.50
CA ARG A 62 7.90 4.96 -6.13
C ARG A 62 6.38 5.03 -5.97
N SER A 63 5.63 4.43 -6.89
CA SER A 63 4.17 4.39 -6.80
C SER A 63 3.67 3.66 -5.56
N LEU A 64 4.31 2.55 -5.18
CA LEU A 64 3.98 1.80 -3.96
C LEU A 64 4.28 2.62 -2.70
N ALA A 65 5.41 3.31 -2.63
CA ALA A 65 5.76 4.17 -1.50
C ALA A 65 4.73 5.30 -1.28
N MET A 66 4.35 5.99 -2.37
CA MET A 66 3.31 7.03 -2.30
C MET A 66 1.96 6.48 -1.86
N ALA A 67 1.60 5.26 -2.30
CA ALA A 67 0.38 4.61 -1.86
C ALA A 67 0.43 4.27 -0.36
N GLY A 68 1.59 3.83 0.15
CA GLY A 68 1.84 3.59 1.57
C GLY A 68 1.65 4.85 2.41
N GLU A 69 2.32 5.95 2.05
CA GLU A 69 2.19 7.25 2.74
C GLU A 69 0.73 7.71 2.79
N ARG A 70 0.00 7.58 1.69
CA ARG A 70 -1.42 7.96 1.61
C ARG A 70 -2.30 7.12 2.55
N LEU A 71 -2.01 5.83 2.67
CA LEU A 71 -2.71 4.93 3.58
C LEU A 71 -2.40 5.28 5.05
N GLU A 72 -1.15 5.61 5.36
CA GLU A 72 -0.76 6.06 6.71
C GLU A 72 -1.47 7.37 7.11
N GLU A 73 -1.55 8.35 6.20
CA GLU A 73 -2.32 9.57 6.40
C GLU A 73 -3.79 9.26 6.72
N HIS A 74 -4.41 8.37 5.95
CA HIS A 74 -5.81 7.98 6.15
C HIS A 74 -6.04 7.26 7.48
N VAL A 75 -5.10 6.43 7.94
CA VAL A 75 -5.14 5.78 9.26
C VAL A 75 -5.00 6.82 10.38
N SER A 76 -4.06 7.76 10.25
CA SER A 76 -3.87 8.84 11.24
C SER A 76 -5.12 9.71 11.38
N ASP A 77 -5.75 10.07 10.27
CA ASP A 77 -7.00 10.86 10.27
C ASP A 77 -8.17 10.10 10.89
N LEU A 78 -8.20 8.77 10.77
CA LEU A 78 -9.25 7.95 11.39
C LEU A 78 -9.08 7.94 12.92
N ALA A 79 -7.84 7.78 13.41
CA ALA A 79 -7.55 7.76 14.84
C ALA A 79 -7.83 9.09 15.56
N LYS A 80 -7.79 10.22 14.84
CA LYS A 80 -8.13 11.55 15.38
C LYS A 80 -9.63 11.84 15.40
N ALA A 81 -10.43 11.08 14.65
CA ALA A 81 -11.87 11.28 14.51
C ALA A 81 -12.70 10.37 15.45
N SER A 82 -12.06 9.41 16.12
CA SER A 82 -12.60 8.53 17.16
C SER A 82 -12.34 9.06 18.56
#